data_AF-A0A0H5R549-F1
#
_entry.id   AF-A0A0H5R549-F1
#
_cell.length_a   1.000
_cell.length_b   1.000
_cell.length_c   1.000
_cell.angle_alpha   90.00
_cell.angle_beta   90.00
_cell.angle_gamma   90.00
#
_symmetry.space_group_name_H-M   'P 1'
#
loop_
_entity.id
_entity.type
_entity.pdbx_description
1 polymer ?
#
loop_
_entity_poly.entity_id
_entity_poly.type
_entity_poly.pdbx_seq_one_letter_code
_entity_poly.pdbx_strand_id
1 'polypeptide(L)'
;MSIMEYNGSAVVAMLGKDCVAIASDTRYGVQAQTIATDMQKVFKMHDRLYVGLSGLSTDMQTVRNRLEFRLKMYKLREEREIEPKVFSNMLSTMLYEKRFGPYFVEPVVAGIDKAGKPFICAMDLLGAAVYADDFVVSGTTGEELYGTCESLYSPNLSPDELFETVSQALLAACDRDCLSGWGAVVHILTKDNITTRVLKTRQD
;
A
#
# COMPACT_ATOMS: atom_id res chain seq x y z
N MET A 1 21.84 -3.42 -8.06
CA MET A 1 20.79 -2.77 -7.27
C MET A 1 19.79 -2.20 -8.27
N SER A 2 18.56 -2.69 -8.22
CA SER A 2 17.46 -2.25 -9.07
C SER A 2 17.09 -0.79 -8.76
N ILE A 3 16.49 -0.08 -9.72
CA ILE A 3 15.93 1.26 -9.46
C ILE A 3 14.84 1.19 -8.38
N MET A 4 14.08 0.09 -8.36
CA MET A 4 13.02 -0.16 -7.37
C MET A 4 13.57 -0.29 -5.93
N GLU A 5 14.82 -0.73 -5.77
CA GLU A 5 15.48 -0.92 -4.47
C GLU A 5 16.13 0.37 -3.95
N TYR A 6 16.29 1.39 -4.79
CA TYR A 6 17.14 2.55 -4.49
C TYR A 6 16.75 3.28 -3.21
N ASN A 7 15.44 3.37 -2.91
CA ASN A 7 14.94 4.00 -1.68
C ASN A 7 14.44 3.01 -0.62
N GLY A 8 14.11 1.79 -1.04
CA GLY A 8 13.54 0.75 -0.18
C GLY A 8 12.10 1.04 0.28
N SER A 9 11.33 -0.02 0.46
CA SER A 9 9.93 0.10 0.89
C SER A 9 9.34 -1.24 1.27
N ALA A 10 8.43 -1.21 2.23
CA ALA A 10 7.53 -2.31 2.56
C ALA A 10 6.10 -1.78 2.55
N VAL A 11 5.23 -2.38 1.74
CA VAL A 11 3.80 -2.09 1.72
C VAL A 11 3.04 -3.42 1.69
N VAL A 12 2.04 -3.55 2.55
CA VAL A 12 1.15 -4.71 2.61
C VAL A 12 -0.29 -4.26 2.76
N ALA A 13 -1.20 -4.93 2.08
CA ALA A 13 -2.63 -4.82 2.34
C ALA A 13 -3.24 -6.21 2.55
N MET A 14 -4.20 -6.31 3.47
CA MET A 14 -4.78 -7.58 3.91
C MET A 14 -6.28 -7.44 4.12
N LEU A 15 -7.04 -8.42 3.66
CA LEU A 15 -8.50 -8.47 3.78
C LEU A 15 -8.92 -9.14 5.09
N GLY A 16 -9.82 -8.51 5.82
CA GLY A 16 -10.53 -9.11 6.95
C GLY A 16 -12.02 -9.22 6.69
N LYS A 17 -12.79 -9.53 7.73
CA LYS A 17 -14.24 -9.54 7.72
C LYS A 17 -14.77 -8.10 7.73
N ASP A 18 -15.38 -7.68 6.63
CA ASP A 18 -15.96 -6.33 6.45
C ASP A 18 -14.96 -5.18 6.72
N CYS A 19 -13.67 -5.47 6.67
CA CYS A 19 -12.59 -4.54 6.93
C CYS A 19 -11.37 -4.85 6.05
N VAL A 20 -10.51 -3.86 5.87
CA VAL A 20 -9.26 -3.99 5.11
C VAL A 20 -8.16 -3.24 5.84
N ALA A 21 -6.97 -3.83 5.89
CA ALA A 21 -5.78 -3.21 6.41
C ALA A 21 -4.86 -2.81 5.27
N ILE A 22 -4.17 -1.68 5.42
CA ILE A 22 -3.00 -1.32 4.62
C ILE A 22 -1.92 -0.76 5.54
N ALA A 23 -0.69 -1.22 5.37
CA ALA A 23 0.42 -0.85 6.21
C ALA A 23 1.68 -0.60 5.39
N SER A 24 2.55 0.25 5.91
CA SER A 24 3.88 0.46 5.34
C SER A 24 4.93 0.75 6.39
N ASP A 25 6.20 0.54 6.02
CA ASP A 25 7.32 1.11 6.76
C ASP A 25 7.41 2.64 6.57
N THR A 26 8.31 3.29 7.30
CA THR A 26 8.50 4.76 7.25
C THR A 26 9.91 5.20 6.89
N ARG A 27 10.79 4.26 6.52
CA ARG A 27 12.16 4.58 6.10
C ARG A 27 12.17 5.36 4.78
N TYR A 28 12.95 6.43 4.73
CA TYR A 28 13.41 7.06 3.49
C TYR A 28 14.91 6.89 3.38
N GLY A 29 15.35 6.00 2.49
CA GLY A 29 16.76 5.75 2.23
C GLY A 29 17.24 6.28 0.90
N VAL A 30 18.55 6.48 0.79
CA VAL A 30 19.29 6.46 -0.46
C VAL A 30 20.31 5.34 -0.33
N GLN A 31 19.97 4.19 -0.94
CA GLN A 31 20.69 2.93 -0.75
C GLN A 31 20.84 2.61 0.75
N ALA A 32 22.06 2.36 1.22
CA ALA A 32 22.35 2.06 2.61
C ALA A 32 22.20 3.26 3.56
N GLN A 33 22.16 4.49 3.06
CA GLN A 33 22.04 5.68 3.91
C GLN A 33 20.57 5.97 4.21
N THR A 34 20.15 5.86 5.47
CA THR A 34 18.84 6.34 5.92
C THR A 34 18.87 7.87 6.05
N ILE A 35 17.95 8.55 5.37
CA ILE A 35 17.81 10.02 5.38
C ILE A 35 16.74 10.45 6.38
N ALA A 36 15.61 9.75 6.40
CA ALA A 36 14.50 10.05 7.31
C ALA A 36 13.75 8.76 7.71
N THR A 37 12.95 8.86 8.78
CA THR A 37 12.25 7.72 9.41
C THR A 37 10.75 7.95 9.52
N ASP A 38 10.22 8.96 8.84
CA ASP A 38 8.83 9.43 8.89
C ASP A 38 8.20 9.56 7.49
N MET A 39 8.75 8.89 6.48
CA MET A 39 8.24 8.97 5.12
C MET A 39 6.93 8.21 4.97
N GLN A 40 5.90 8.94 4.54
CA GLN A 40 4.61 8.37 4.20
C GLN A 40 4.67 7.65 2.85
N LYS A 41 4.28 6.38 2.82
CA LYS A 41 4.15 5.56 1.60
C LYS A 41 2.69 5.20 1.30
N VAL A 42 1.81 5.31 2.30
CA VAL A 42 0.37 5.10 2.17
C VAL A 42 -0.36 6.44 2.19
N PHE A 43 -1.21 6.66 1.19
CA PHE A 43 -1.91 7.91 0.96
C PHE A 43 -3.42 7.71 0.93
N LYS A 44 -4.14 8.54 1.68
CA LYS A 44 -5.61 8.59 1.67
C LYS A 44 -6.10 9.23 0.37
N MET A 45 -6.86 8.50 -0.41
CA MET A 45 -7.54 9.02 -1.62
C MET A 45 -8.90 9.62 -1.24
N HIS A 46 -9.68 8.90 -0.44
CA HIS A 46 -10.88 9.39 0.25
C HIS A 46 -11.14 8.52 1.51
N ASP A 47 -12.26 8.72 2.20
CA ASP A 47 -12.55 8.09 3.51
C ASP A 47 -12.60 6.55 3.50
N ARG A 48 -12.67 5.91 2.33
CA ARG A 48 -12.77 4.45 2.20
C ARG A 48 -11.79 3.88 1.19
N LEU A 49 -10.77 4.65 0.82
CA LEU A 49 -9.82 4.25 -0.22
C LEU A 49 -8.45 4.84 0.06
N TYR A 50 -7.48 3.95 0.10
CA TYR A 50 -6.08 4.23 0.31
C TYR A 50 -5.26 3.60 -0.81
N VAL A 51 -4.13 4.21 -1.10
CA VAL A 51 -3.12 3.65 -1.99
C VAL A 51 -1.76 3.70 -1.32
N GLY A 52 -1.12 2.56 -1.20
CA GLY A 52 0.30 2.44 -0.89
C GLY A 52 1.09 2.50 -2.18
N LEU A 53 2.15 3.29 -2.20
CA LEU A 53 3.11 3.34 -3.29
C LEU A 53 4.45 2.85 -2.75
N SER A 54 5.04 1.88 -3.44
CA SER A 54 6.38 1.37 -3.16
C SER A 54 7.32 1.71 -4.34
N GLY A 55 8.63 1.53 -4.18
CA GLY A 55 9.63 1.75 -5.24
C GLY A 55 10.37 3.09 -5.14
N LEU A 56 10.57 3.77 -6.28
CA LEU A 56 11.36 4.98 -6.37
C LEU A 56 10.60 6.18 -5.77
N SER A 57 11.21 6.85 -4.80
CA SER A 57 10.58 7.94 -4.04
C SER A 57 10.14 9.14 -4.89
N THR A 58 10.86 9.44 -5.95
CA THR A 58 10.50 10.51 -6.89
C THR A 58 9.19 10.20 -7.62
N ASP A 59 9.03 8.94 -8.02
CA ASP A 59 7.85 8.49 -8.76
C ASP A 59 6.67 8.27 -7.83
N MET A 60 6.89 7.82 -6.58
CA MET A 60 5.85 7.77 -5.55
C MET A 60 5.16 9.14 -5.39
N GLN A 61 5.94 10.22 -5.23
CA GLN A 61 5.39 11.57 -5.10
C GLN A 61 4.71 12.05 -6.39
N THR A 62 5.32 11.76 -7.54
CA THR A 62 4.78 12.17 -8.85
C THR A 62 3.46 11.48 -9.17
N VAL A 63 3.38 10.17 -8.96
CA VAL A 63 2.19 9.35 -9.18
C VAL A 63 1.10 9.75 -8.20
N ARG A 64 1.42 9.95 -6.92
CA ARG A 64 0.47 10.50 -5.94
C ARG A 64 -0.16 11.81 -6.41
N ASN A 65 0.66 12.79 -6.80
CA ASN A 65 0.15 14.11 -7.23
C ASN A 65 -0.75 14.00 -8.47
N ARG A 66 -0.39 13.13 -9.42
CA ARG A 66 -1.19 12.86 -10.62
C ARG A 66 -2.50 12.14 -10.29
N LEU A 67 -2.49 11.20 -9.35
CA LEU A 67 -3.69 10.51 -8.89
C LEU A 67 -4.64 11.46 -8.16
N GLU A 68 -4.12 12.30 -7.26
CA GLU A 68 -4.93 13.32 -6.58
C GLU A 68 -5.60 14.27 -7.59
N PHE A 69 -4.88 14.67 -8.64
CA PHE A 69 -5.44 15.49 -9.72
C PHE A 69 -6.56 14.75 -10.47
N ARG A 70 -6.32 13.53 -10.93
CA ARG A 70 -7.33 12.73 -11.65
C ARG A 70 -8.56 12.45 -10.78
N LEU A 71 -8.36 12.17 -9.50
CA LEU A 71 -9.42 11.90 -8.53
C LEU A 71 -10.30 13.14 -8.29
N LYS A 72 -9.69 14.32 -8.09
CA LYS A 72 -10.43 15.58 -7.94
C LYS A 72 -11.25 15.90 -9.19
N MET A 73 -10.66 15.71 -10.38
CA MET A 73 -11.38 15.89 -11.65
C MET A 73 -12.54 14.91 -11.82
N TYR A 74 -12.34 13.64 -11.43
CA TYR A 74 -13.40 12.62 -11.45
C TYR A 74 -14.56 13.02 -10.53
N LYS A 75 -14.26 13.41 -9.29
CA LYS A 75 -15.27 13.82 -8.31
C LYS A 75 -16.09 15.03 -8.76
N LEU A 76 -15.45 16.01 -9.39
CA LEU A 76 -16.14 17.19 -9.93
C LEU A 76 -17.03 16.86 -11.14
N ARG A 77 -16.62 15.91 -11.99
CA ARG A 77 -17.38 15.55 -13.20
C ARG A 77 -18.53 14.60 -12.92
N GLU A 78 -18.31 13.63 -12.05
CA GLU A 78 -19.26 12.54 -11.79
C GLU A 78 -20.12 12.78 -10.54
N GLU A 79 -19.83 13.85 -9.78
CA GLU A 79 -20.50 14.23 -8.53
C GLU A 79 -20.59 13.10 -7.49
N ARG A 80 -19.64 12.16 -7.53
CA ARG A 80 -19.57 11.00 -6.63
C ARG A 80 -18.14 10.60 -6.33
N GLU A 81 -17.95 9.95 -5.19
CA GLU A 81 -16.68 9.28 -4.88
C GLU A 81 -16.46 8.08 -5.80
N ILE A 82 -15.19 7.86 -6.16
CA ILE A 82 -14.76 6.74 -7.00
C ILE A 82 -14.85 5.43 -6.21
N GLU A 83 -15.23 4.34 -6.87
CA GLU A 83 -15.17 3.01 -6.25
C GLU A 83 -13.74 2.44 -6.32
N PRO A 84 -13.29 1.63 -5.34
CA PRO A 84 -11.95 1.04 -5.34
C PRO A 84 -11.57 0.33 -6.65
N LYS A 85 -12.50 -0.43 -7.24
CA LYS A 85 -12.30 -1.12 -8.52
C LYS A 85 -12.18 -0.17 -9.72
N VAL A 86 -12.87 0.97 -9.69
CA VAL A 86 -12.75 1.98 -10.76
C VAL A 86 -11.43 2.74 -10.62
N PHE A 87 -11.03 3.02 -9.38
CA PHE A 87 -9.72 3.61 -9.08
C PHE A 87 -8.57 2.70 -9.51
N SER A 88 -8.64 1.39 -9.26
CA SER A 88 -7.61 0.45 -9.69
C SER A 88 -7.46 0.44 -11.23
N ASN A 89 -8.57 0.46 -11.97
CA ASN A 89 -8.52 0.53 -13.44
C ASN A 89 -7.95 1.86 -13.95
N MET A 90 -8.29 2.98 -13.31
CA MET A 90 -7.72 4.30 -13.63
C MET A 90 -6.20 4.32 -13.40
N LEU A 91 -5.73 3.73 -12.31
CA LEU A 91 -4.31 3.63 -11.97
C LEU A 91 -3.57 2.71 -12.94
N SER A 92 -4.12 1.53 -13.23
CA SER A 92 -3.57 0.59 -14.23
C SER A 92 -3.38 1.27 -15.60
N THR A 93 -4.41 2.00 -16.06
CA THR A 93 -4.34 2.76 -17.32
C THR A 93 -3.26 3.85 -17.25
N MET A 94 -3.19 4.59 -16.14
CA MET A 94 -2.21 5.66 -15.94
C MET A 94 -0.76 5.17 -15.98
N LEU A 95 -0.49 3.98 -15.41
CA LEU A 95 0.84 3.36 -15.47
C LEU A 95 1.14 2.87 -16.89
N TYR A 96 0.16 2.24 -17.54
CA TYR A 96 0.33 1.71 -18.90
C TYR A 96 0.50 2.80 -19.98
N GLU A 97 -0.05 4.01 -19.77
CA GLU A 97 0.24 5.20 -20.60
C GLU A 97 1.75 5.48 -20.73
N LYS A 98 2.55 5.02 -19.76
CA LYS A 98 4.00 5.18 -19.70
C LYS A 98 4.76 3.86 -19.97
N ARG A 99 4.18 2.94 -20.76
CA ARG A 99 4.75 1.62 -21.05
C ARG A 99 6.24 1.59 -21.46
N PHE A 100 6.72 2.57 -22.23
CA PHE A 100 8.12 2.62 -22.71
C PHE A 100 9.05 3.52 -21.88
N GLY A 101 8.53 4.10 -20.80
CA GLY A 101 9.27 4.90 -19.82
C GLY A 101 8.47 4.94 -18.53
N PRO A 102 8.39 3.80 -17.81
CA PRO A 102 7.44 3.60 -16.73
C PRO A 102 7.77 4.45 -15.51
N TYR A 103 6.77 4.62 -14.65
CA TYR A 103 7.01 5.03 -13.28
C TYR A 103 7.55 3.84 -12.50
N PHE A 104 8.64 4.01 -11.77
CA PHE A 104 9.22 2.98 -10.92
C PHE A 104 8.45 2.88 -9.60
N VAL A 105 7.16 2.53 -9.69
CA VAL A 105 6.29 2.30 -8.54
C VAL A 105 5.46 1.05 -8.73
N GLU A 106 5.24 0.33 -7.64
CA GLU A 106 4.30 -0.78 -7.59
C GLU A 106 3.21 -0.42 -6.58
N PRO A 107 2.02 -0.01 -7.04
CA PRO A 107 0.97 0.43 -6.15
C PRO A 107 0.20 -0.73 -5.53
N VAL A 108 -0.23 -0.52 -4.29
CA VAL A 108 -1.18 -1.37 -3.56
C VAL A 108 -2.40 -0.53 -3.24
N VAL A 109 -3.55 -0.90 -3.78
CA VAL A 109 -4.85 -0.26 -3.53
C VAL A 109 -5.57 -1.04 -2.44
N ALA A 110 -6.09 -0.35 -1.43
CA ALA A 110 -6.92 -0.93 -0.38
C ALA A 110 -8.13 -0.03 -0.13
N GLY A 111 -9.33 -0.61 -0.11
CA GLY A 111 -10.55 0.16 0.12
C GLY A 111 -11.76 -0.69 0.42
N ILE A 112 -12.87 -0.02 0.72
CA ILE A 112 -14.17 -0.64 0.93
C ILE A 112 -15.15 -0.01 -0.05
N ASP A 113 -15.86 -0.86 -0.81
CA ASP A 113 -16.86 -0.39 -1.75
C ASP A 113 -18.11 0.16 -1.04
N LYS A 114 -19.04 0.74 -1.80
CA LYS A 114 -20.32 1.22 -1.22
C LYS A 114 -21.17 0.13 -0.58
N ALA A 115 -21.06 -1.12 -1.03
CA ALA A 115 -21.78 -2.25 -0.46
C ALA A 115 -21.19 -2.70 0.89
N GLY A 116 -19.98 -2.24 1.23
CA GLY A 116 -19.24 -2.67 2.42
C GLY A 116 -18.27 -3.82 2.15
N LYS A 117 -18.11 -4.26 0.90
CA LYS A 117 -17.16 -5.30 0.54
C LYS A 117 -15.73 -4.73 0.53
N PRO A 118 -14.80 -5.34 1.28
CA PRO A 118 -13.41 -4.93 1.25
C PRO A 118 -12.76 -5.35 -0.08
N PHE A 119 -11.80 -4.56 -0.53
CA PHE A 119 -11.14 -4.71 -1.83
C PHE A 119 -9.65 -4.38 -1.69
N ILE A 120 -8.81 -5.26 -2.23
CA ILE A 120 -7.38 -5.03 -2.40
C ILE A 120 -6.95 -5.33 -3.84
N CYS A 121 -5.91 -4.63 -4.29
CA CYS A 121 -5.30 -4.88 -5.59
C CYS A 121 -3.85 -4.39 -5.58
N ALA A 122 -2.91 -5.22 -6.01
CA ALA A 122 -1.55 -4.78 -6.31
C ALA A 122 -1.36 -4.64 -7.82
N MET A 123 -0.40 -3.82 -8.23
CA MET A 123 -0.01 -3.73 -9.64
C MET A 123 1.50 -3.70 -9.78
N ASP A 124 1.99 -4.23 -10.89
CA ASP A 124 3.36 -3.97 -11.32
C ASP A 124 3.53 -2.52 -11.81
N LEU A 125 4.78 -2.14 -12.12
CA LEU A 125 5.14 -0.83 -12.65
C LEU A 125 4.55 -0.49 -14.04
N LEU A 126 3.96 -1.48 -14.72
CA LEU A 126 3.26 -1.31 -16.00
C LEU A 126 1.74 -1.26 -15.84
N GLY A 127 1.22 -1.44 -14.63
CA GLY A 127 -0.22 -1.44 -14.35
C GLY A 127 -0.90 -2.79 -14.54
N ALA A 128 -0.16 -3.91 -14.58
CA ALA A 128 -0.75 -5.24 -14.55
C ALA A 128 -1.39 -5.49 -13.17
N ALA A 129 -2.72 -5.46 -13.12
CA ALA A 129 -3.46 -5.58 -11.88
C ALA A 129 -3.61 -7.03 -11.43
N VAL A 130 -3.26 -7.28 -10.16
CA VAL A 130 -3.49 -8.53 -9.44
C VAL A 130 -4.54 -8.27 -8.37
N TYR A 131 -5.59 -9.08 -8.39
CA TYR A 131 -6.66 -9.06 -7.40
C TYR A 131 -6.52 -10.29 -6.52
N ALA A 132 -6.66 -10.11 -5.22
CA ALA A 132 -6.52 -11.17 -4.24
C ALA A 132 -7.64 -11.08 -3.19
N ASP A 133 -8.02 -12.22 -2.64
CA ASP A 133 -9.05 -12.34 -1.61
C ASP A 133 -8.44 -12.52 -0.20
N ASP A 134 -7.11 -12.50 -0.10
CA ASP A 134 -6.31 -12.67 1.12
C ASP A 134 -5.47 -11.42 1.43
N PHE A 135 -4.30 -11.28 0.78
CA PHE A 135 -3.37 -10.19 0.98
C PHE A 135 -2.59 -9.88 -0.31
N VAL A 136 -2.03 -8.68 -0.37
CA VAL A 136 -1.10 -8.27 -1.43
C VAL A 136 0.06 -7.50 -0.82
N VAL A 137 1.24 -7.67 -1.40
CA VAL A 137 2.49 -7.09 -0.89
C VAL A 137 3.23 -6.40 -2.02
N SER A 138 4.03 -5.39 -1.69
CA SER A 138 4.88 -4.69 -2.64
C SER A 138 6.05 -4.00 -1.95
N GLY A 139 7.15 -3.85 -2.67
CA GLY A 139 8.39 -3.22 -2.19
C GLY A 139 9.56 -4.20 -2.11
N THR A 140 10.65 -3.76 -1.49
CA THR A 140 11.89 -4.54 -1.35
C THR A 140 11.72 -5.75 -0.44
N THR A 141 10.78 -5.69 0.50
CA THR A 141 10.42 -6.78 1.43
C THR A 141 9.43 -7.79 0.87
N GLY A 142 9.28 -7.87 -0.45
CA GLY A 142 8.21 -8.67 -1.06
C GLY A 142 8.28 -10.14 -0.63
N GLU A 143 9.46 -10.75 -0.69
CA GLU A 143 9.65 -12.18 -0.38
C GLU A 143 9.38 -12.48 1.10
N GLU A 144 9.90 -11.64 2.01
CA GLU A 144 9.70 -11.79 3.45
C GLU A 144 8.23 -11.54 3.85
N LEU A 145 7.58 -10.56 3.22
CA LEU A 145 6.16 -10.29 3.43
C LEU A 145 5.30 -11.45 2.95
N TYR A 146 5.58 -12.06 1.79
CA TYR A 146 4.86 -13.26 1.37
C TYR A 146 5.00 -14.39 2.42
N GLY A 147 6.22 -14.69 2.87
CA GLY A 147 6.44 -15.77 3.85
C GLY A 147 5.72 -15.54 5.19
N THR A 148 5.75 -14.30 5.70
CA THR A 148 5.10 -13.94 6.96
C THR A 148 3.58 -13.85 6.84
N CYS A 149 3.05 -13.29 5.74
CA CYS A 149 1.61 -13.21 5.50
C CYS A 149 1.00 -14.60 5.29
N GLU A 150 1.62 -15.47 4.50
CA GLU A 150 1.15 -16.87 4.32
C GLU A 150 1.05 -17.63 5.65
N SER A 151 1.96 -17.37 6.58
CA SER A 151 2.01 -18.06 7.87
C SER A 151 0.98 -17.54 8.88
N LEU A 152 0.66 -16.24 8.83
CA LEU A 152 -0.15 -15.56 9.84
C LEU A 152 -1.57 -15.25 9.39
N TYR A 153 -1.82 -15.21 8.08
CA TYR A 153 -3.12 -14.88 7.53
C TYR A 153 -4.16 -15.95 7.86
N SER A 154 -5.39 -15.52 8.08
CA SER A 154 -6.55 -16.39 8.16
C SER A 154 -7.75 -15.68 7.56
N PRO A 155 -8.69 -16.41 6.95
CA PRO A 155 -9.89 -15.79 6.39
C PRO A 155 -10.79 -15.23 7.50
N ASN A 156 -11.48 -14.12 7.20
CA ASN A 156 -12.50 -13.51 8.08
C ASN A 156 -12.00 -12.95 9.43
N LEU A 157 -10.76 -12.48 9.50
CA LEU A 157 -10.22 -11.80 10.70
C LEU A 157 -11.06 -10.57 11.06
N SER A 158 -11.35 -10.38 12.35
CA SER A 158 -11.96 -9.14 12.85
C SER A 158 -10.98 -7.96 12.71
N PRO A 159 -11.44 -6.69 12.82
CA PRO A 159 -10.54 -5.53 12.69
C PRO A 159 -9.34 -5.53 13.64
N ASP A 160 -9.51 -6.00 14.88
CA ASP A 160 -8.42 -6.07 15.87
C ASP A 160 -7.47 -7.23 15.57
N GLU A 161 -7.99 -8.41 15.20
CA GLU A 161 -7.15 -9.53 14.78
C GLU A 161 -6.38 -9.21 13.50
N LEU A 162 -7.03 -8.56 12.53
CA LEU A 162 -6.41 -8.11 11.29
C LEU A 162 -5.28 -7.12 11.57
N PHE A 163 -5.49 -6.20 12.51
CA PHE A 163 -4.45 -5.28 12.96
C PHE A 163 -3.24 -6.01 13.55
N GLU A 164 -3.45 -6.99 14.42
CA GLU A 164 -2.34 -7.76 14.99
C GLU A 164 -1.62 -8.57 13.91
N THR A 165 -2.36 -9.28 13.05
CA THR A 165 -1.79 -10.08 11.97
C THR A 165 -0.94 -9.24 11.02
N VAL A 166 -1.46 -8.11 10.51
CA VAL A 166 -0.70 -7.26 9.58
C VAL A 166 0.49 -6.60 10.27
N SER A 167 0.36 -6.24 11.55
CA SER A 167 1.45 -5.63 12.32
C SER A 167 2.59 -6.63 12.52
N GLN A 168 2.29 -7.85 12.95
CA GLN A 168 3.31 -8.88 13.16
C GLN A 168 3.97 -9.29 11.84
N ALA A 169 3.19 -9.43 10.77
CA ALA A 169 3.73 -9.76 9.45
C ALA A 169 4.70 -8.68 8.96
N LEU A 170 4.30 -7.39 9.03
CA LEU A 170 5.14 -6.28 8.59
C LEU A 170 6.41 -6.15 9.43
N LEU A 171 6.31 -6.26 10.76
CA LEU A 171 7.47 -6.17 11.65
C LEU A 171 8.47 -7.31 11.38
N ALA A 172 7.99 -8.55 11.31
CA ALA A 172 8.85 -9.71 11.06
C ALA A 172 9.55 -9.64 9.69
N ALA A 173 8.87 -9.10 8.68
CA ALA A 173 9.44 -8.92 7.35
C ALA A 173 10.47 -7.78 7.30
N CYS A 174 10.13 -6.59 7.83
CA CYS A 174 11.04 -5.44 7.86
C CYS A 174 12.32 -5.74 8.65
N ASP A 175 12.23 -6.50 9.75
CA ASP A 175 13.39 -6.91 10.55
C ASP A 175 14.39 -7.81 9.79
N ARG A 176 14.03 -8.27 8.59
CA ARG A 176 14.87 -9.10 7.72
C ARG A 176 15.33 -8.40 6.44
N ASP A 177 14.87 -7.19 6.18
CA ASP A 177 15.30 -6.37 5.04
C ASP A 177 16.10 -5.16 5.51
N CYS A 178 17.25 -4.92 4.89
CA CYS A 178 18.11 -3.78 5.24
C CYS A 178 17.69 -2.46 4.57
N LEU A 179 16.68 -2.47 3.69
CA LEU A 179 16.22 -1.31 2.95
C LEU A 179 14.86 -0.78 3.41
N SER A 180 14.20 -1.40 4.38
CA SER A 180 12.90 -0.99 4.94
C SER A 180 12.95 -0.91 6.47
N GLY A 181 11.82 -0.64 7.11
CA GLY A 181 11.70 -0.55 8.57
C GLY A 181 11.75 0.90 9.08
N TRP A 182 12.50 1.13 10.17
CA TRP A 182 12.65 2.44 10.84
C TRP A 182 11.35 3.07 11.38
N GLY A 183 10.27 2.30 11.34
CA GLY A 183 8.94 2.66 11.79
C GLY A 183 7.93 1.91 10.94
N ALA A 184 6.69 1.86 11.40
CA ALA A 184 5.59 1.30 10.64
C ALA A 184 4.29 2.01 10.98
N VAL A 185 3.44 2.18 9.96
CA VAL A 185 2.10 2.75 10.10
C VAL A 185 1.10 1.78 9.52
N VAL A 186 0.05 1.50 10.29
CA VAL A 186 -1.06 0.62 9.91
C VAL A 186 -2.34 1.42 9.87
N HIS A 187 -3.07 1.31 8.77
CA HIS A 187 -4.42 1.84 8.61
C HIS A 187 -5.40 0.68 8.50
N ILE A 188 -6.37 0.64 9.40
CA ILE A 188 -7.50 -0.29 9.36
C ILE A 188 -8.73 0.49 8.92
N LEU A 189 -9.30 0.09 7.81
CA LEU A 189 -10.54 0.65 7.27
C LEU A 189 -11.67 -0.30 7.65
N THR A 190 -12.73 0.27 8.19
CA THR A 190 -14.05 -0.37 8.37
C THR A 190 -15.09 0.49 7.66
N LYS A 191 -16.34 0.01 7.58
CA LYS A 191 -17.43 0.77 6.95
C LYS A 191 -17.64 2.16 7.57
N ASP A 192 -17.42 2.27 8.88
CA ASP A 192 -17.80 3.44 9.69
C ASP A 192 -16.60 4.26 10.16
N ASN A 193 -15.44 3.63 10.34
CA ASN A 193 -14.27 4.28 10.93
C ASN A 193 -12.95 3.86 10.27
N ILE A 194 -11.96 4.74 10.37
CA ILE A 194 -10.57 4.49 10.00
C ILE A 194 -9.72 4.58 11.26
N THR A 195 -9.02 3.50 11.58
CA THR A 195 -8.08 3.47 12.70
C THR A 195 -6.66 3.52 12.14
N THR A 196 -5.89 4.54 12.52
CA THR A 196 -4.47 4.63 12.17
C THR A 196 -3.64 4.43 13.42
N ARG A 197 -2.68 3.51 13.37
CA ARG A 197 -1.76 3.22 14.47
C ARG A 197 -0.33 3.25 13.96
N VAL A 198 0.54 3.93 14.70
CA VAL A 198 1.99 3.90 14.48
C VAL A 198 2.56 2.83 15.39
N LEU A 199 3.34 1.91 14.84
CA LEU A 199 3.95 0.82 15.59
C LEU A 199 5.34 1.25 16.08
N LYS A 200 5.68 0.79 17.28
CA LYS A 200 7.06 0.87 17.77
C LYS A 200 7.85 -0.27 17.14
N THR A 201 8.79 0.07 16.27
CA THR A 201 9.63 -0.90 15.55
C THR A 201 11.08 -0.80 16.01
N ARG A 202 11.94 -1.67 15.49
CA ARG A 202 13.38 -1.48 15.58
C ARG A 202 13.82 -0.24 14.78
N GLN A 203 15.01 0.26 15.11
CA GLN A 203 15.63 1.47 14.57
C GLN A 203 17.04 1.13 14.07
N ASP A 204 17.14 0.05 13.31
CA ASP A 204 18.35 -0.48 12.69
C ASP A 204 18.15 -0.76 11.20
#